data_AF-A0A0S8KH35-F1
#
_entry.id   AF-A0A0S8KH35-F1
#
_cell.length_a   1.000
_cell.length_b   1.000
_cell.length_c   1.000
_cell.angle_alpha   90.00
_cell.angle_beta   90.00
_cell.angle_gamma   90.00
#
_symmetry.space_group_name_H-M   'P 1'
#
loop_
_entity.id
_entity.type
_entity.pdbx_description
1 polymer ?
#
loop_
_entity_poly.entity_id
_entity_poly.type
_entity_poly.pdbx_seq_one_letter_code
_entity_poly.pdbx_strand_id
1 'polypeptide(L)'
;QPRALIRWAFEAELHDISEEIFEIGNKYVVAAVTGIREKGNATLDQVRTEIELEVKKNKKAALISEEFNTSLASVQNIDELADEMGLAVMDANNVNFASVSVPSAGIEPNVIATASVLAPDQLSPPVQGNNGVYVIVVVNVIDPEETELASQKSRMASLRESQANYEAYQALQDAANIQDNRGKFF
;
A
#
# COMPACT_ATOMS: atom_id res chain seq x y z
N GLN A 1 5.96 -19.10 30.48
CA GLN A 1 5.28 -17.93 29.88
C GLN A 1 6.32 -16.83 29.70
N PRO A 2 6.33 -16.06 28.61
CA PRO A 2 7.41 -15.11 28.26
C PRO A 2 7.44 -13.82 29.10
N ARG A 3 6.72 -13.77 30.22
CA ARG A 3 6.48 -12.55 31.01
C ARG A 3 7.77 -11.88 31.52
N ALA A 4 8.63 -12.66 32.17
CA ALA A 4 9.92 -12.17 32.67
C ALA A 4 10.83 -11.62 31.55
N LEU A 5 10.84 -12.28 30.39
CA LEU A 5 11.60 -11.83 29.21
C LEU A 5 11.06 -10.49 28.68
N ILE A 6 9.73 -10.33 28.62
CA ILE A 6 9.10 -9.09 28.15
C ILE A 6 9.42 -7.94 29.11
N ARG A 7 9.27 -8.14 30.42
CA ARG A 7 9.60 -7.12 31.43
C ARG A 7 11.05 -6.68 31.33
N TRP A 8 11.97 -7.64 31.27
CA TRP A 8 13.39 -7.37 31.09
C TRP A 8 13.65 -6.53 29.83
N ALA A 9 13.03 -6.88 28.69
CA ALA A 9 13.22 -6.15 27.44
C ALA A 9 12.70 -4.69 27.47
N PHE A 10 11.78 -4.34 28.37
CA PHE A 10 11.30 -2.96 28.57
C PHE A 10 12.16 -2.15 29.56
N GLU A 11 13.02 -2.81 30.33
CA GLU A 11 13.95 -2.19 31.29
C GLU A 11 15.39 -2.12 30.76
N ALA A 12 15.76 -3.01 29.85
CA ALA A 12 17.10 -3.16 29.30
C ALA A 12 17.50 -2.01 28.35
N GLU A 13 18.80 -1.69 28.35
CA GLU A 13 19.40 -0.68 27.48
C GLU A 13 19.76 -1.24 26.10
N LEU A 14 20.10 -0.34 25.17
CA LEU A 14 20.51 -0.74 23.84
C LEU A 14 21.78 -1.61 23.93
N HIS A 15 21.78 -2.75 23.24
CA HIS A 15 22.84 -3.77 23.23
C HIS A 15 22.97 -4.63 24.49
N ASP A 16 22.08 -4.50 25.47
CA ASP A 16 22.04 -5.41 26.60
C ASP A 16 21.72 -6.84 26.16
N ILE A 17 22.38 -7.80 26.80
CA ILE A 17 22.13 -9.24 26.68
C ILE A 17 21.54 -9.71 28.01
N SER A 18 20.52 -10.55 27.97
CA SER A 18 19.86 -11.04 29.18
C SER A 18 20.84 -11.83 30.05
N GLU A 19 21.08 -11.35 31.26
CA GLU A 19 21.93 -12.03 32.25
C GLU A 19 21.30 -13.35 32.72
N GLU A 20 19.96 -13.39 32.75
CA GLU A 20 19.19 -14.59 33.05
C GLU A 20 18.85 -15.34 31.75
N ILE A 21 18.90 -16.68 31.81
CA ILE A 21 18.37 -17.54 30.74
C ILE A 21 16.88 -17.75 31.02
N PHE A 22 16.03 -17.28 30.11
CA PHE A 22 14.59 -17.40 30.29
C PHE A 22 14.09 -18.78 29.81
N GLU A 23 13.34 -19.47 30.68
CA GLU A 23 12.64 -20.72 30.33
C GLU A 23 11.25 -20.42 29.77
N ILE A 24 11.04 -20.71 28.48
CA ILE A 24 9.76 -20.53 27.79
C ILE A 24 9.30 -21.88 27.24
N GLY A 25 8.45 -22.56 28.01
CA GLY A 25 7.97 -23.89 27.66
C GLY A 25 9.10 -24.92 27.84
N ASN A 26 9.52 -25.55 26.75
CA ASN A 26 10.65 -26.48 26.70
C ASN A 26 11.90 -25.89 26.03
N LYS A 27 12.01 -24.55 26.00
CA LYS A 27 13.11 -23.82 25.35
C LYS A 27 13.79 -22.87 26.34
N TYR A 28 15.09 -22.72 26.16
CA TYR A 28 15.92 -21.72 26.82
C TYR A 28 16.14 -20.55 25.86
N VAL A 29 15.96 -19.32 26.34
CA VAL A 29 16.08 -18.11 25.53
C VAL A 29 17.06 -17.15 26.20
N VAL A 30 18.04 -16.70 25.43
CA VAL A 30 18.88 -15.54 25.73
C VAL A 30 18.48 -14.45 24.76
N ALA A 31 18.15 -13.27 25.27
CA ALA A 31 17.71 -12.14 24.46
C ALA A 31 18.78 -11.06 24.40
N ALA A 32 18.81 -10.32 23.30
CA ALA A 32 19.66 -9.16 23.12
C ALA A 32 18.83 -8.00 22.58
N VAL A 33 19.00 -6.80 23.15
CA VAL A 33 18.30 -5.60 22.70
C VAL A 33 19.02 -5.02 21.49
N THR A 34 18.42 -5.14 20.30
CA THR A 34 19.02 -4.65 19.06
C THR A 34 18.55 -3.26 18.66
N GLY A 35 17.57 -2.69 19.36
CA GLY A 35 17.02 -1.38 19.06
C GLY A 35 15.95 -0.94 20.06
N ILE A 36 15.92 0.35 20.35
CA ILE A 36 14.90 1.01 21.18
C ILE A 36 14.13 2.00 20.30
N ARG A 37 12.80 2.00 20.43
CA ARG A 37 11.91 2.91 19.69
C ARG A 37 11.15 3.79 20.65
N GLU A 38 11.46 5.08 20.60
CA GLU A 38 10.73 6.09 21.36
C GLU A 38 9.32 6.31 20.82
N LYS A 39 8.43 6.84 21.66
CA LYS A 39 7.08 7.23 21.24
C LYS A 39 7.16 8.33 20.18
N GLY A 40 6.50 8.12 19.05
CA GLY A 40 6.39 9.08 17.96
C GLY A 40 6.63 8.45 16.60
N ASN A 41 6.94 9.29 15.61
CA ASN A 41 7.29 8.82 14.28
C ASN A 41 8.68 8.17 14.30
N ALA A 42 8.83 7.08 13.55
CA ALA A 42 10.13 6.47 13.36
C ALA A 42 11.10 7.46 12.67
N THR A 43 12.36 7.45 13.08
CA THR A 43 13.39 8.26 12.42
C THR A 43 13.72 7.68 11.04
N LEU A 44 14.27 8.50 10.13
CA LEU A 44 14.67 8.02 8.80
C LEU A 44 15.58 6.78 8.87
N ASP A 45 16.51 6.74 9.82
CA ASP A 45 17.41 5.59 9.97
C ASP A 45 16.68 4.30 10.40
N GLN A 46 15.59 4.42 11.17
CA GLN A 46 14.78 3.27 11.60
C GLN A 46 13.93 2.68 10.47
N VAL A 47 13.60 3.45 9.43
CA VAL A 47 12.79 3.04 8.28
C VAL A 47 13.51 3.24 6.94
N ARG A 48 14.84 3.33 6.99
CA ARG A 48 15.67 3.68 5.83
C ARG A 48 15.49 2.65 4.71
N THR A 49 15.48 1.37 5.05
CA THR A 49 15.35 0.28 4.10
C THR A 49 14.03 0.35 3.34
N GLU A 50 12.93 0.62 4.05
CA GLU A 50 11.59 0.75 3.50
C GLU A 50 11.49 1.97 2.59
N ILE A 51 11.97 3.13 3.06
CA ILE A 51 11.96 4.37 2.27
C ILE A 51 12.86 4.25 1.04
N GLU A 52 14.06 3.69 1.17
CA GLU A 52 14.97 3.51 0.04
C GLU A 52 14.36 2.61 -1.04
N LEU A 53 13.68 1.54 -0.65
CA LEU A 53 12.97 0.68 -1.59
C LEU A 53 11.90 1.48 -2.35
N GLU A 54 11.10 2.27 -1.63
CA GLU A 54 10.02 3.05 -2.22
C GLU A 54 10.54 4.17 -3.13
N VAL A 55 11.59 4.87 -2.72
CA VAL A 55 12.24 5.90 -3.55
C VAL A 55 12.86 5.29 -4.80
N LYS A 56 13.51 4.12 -4.69
CA LYS A 56 14.06 3.39 -5.85
C LYS A 56 12.95 2.99 -6.83
N LYS A 57 11.81 2.49 -6.33
CA LYS A 57 10.64 2.18 -7.15
C LYS A 57 10.12 3.41 -7.88
N ASN A 58 9.92 4.53 -7.16
CA ASN A 58 9.46 5.78 -7.74
C ASN A 58 10.41 6.34 -8.79
N LYS A 59 11.73 6.26 -8.56
CA LYS A 59 12.73 6.68 -9.55
C LYS A 59 12.73 5.80 -10.80
N LYS A 60 12.58 4.48 -10.66
CA LYS A 60 12.43 3.58 -11.80
C LYS A 60 11.16 3.85 -12.59
N ALA A 61 10.03 4.05 -11.89
CA ALA A 61 8.77 4.39 -12.52
C ALA A 61 8.89 5.71 -13.31
N ALA A 62 9.53 6.74 -12.76
CA ALA A 62 9.75 8.00 -13.47
C ALA A 62 10.56 7.81 -14.78
N LEU A 63 11.64 7.03 -14.74
CA LEU A 63 12.45 6.73 -15.92
C LEU A 63 11.64 5.98 -16.99
N ILE A 64 10.91 4.94 -16.60
CA ILE A 64 10.06 4.16 -17.52
C ILE A 64 8.94 5.04 -18.10
N SER A 65 8.35 5.93 -17.29
CA SER A 65 7.37 6.90 -17.78
C SER A 65 7.96 7.87 -18.79
N GLU A 66 9.21 8.31 -18.62
CA GLU A 66 9.92 9.15 -19.61
C GLU A 66 10.16 8.39 -20.92
N GLU A 67 10.54 7.11 -20.86
CA GLU A 67 10.69 6.24 -22.03
C GLU A 67 9.37 6.05 -22.78
N PHE A 68 8.28 5.78 -22.06
CA PHE A 68 6.94 5.72 -22.67
C PHE A 68 6.54 7.05 -23.29
N ASN A 69 6.74 8.18 -22.60
CA ASN A 69 6.40 9.50 -23.14
C ASN A 69 7.17 9.82 -24.43
N THR A 70 8.43 9.37 -24.52
CA THR A 70 9.25 9.56 -25.73
C THR A 70 8.67 8.76 -26.90
N SER A 71 8.33 7.49 -26.68
CA SER A 71 7.77 6.60 -27.72
C SER A 71 6.33 6.99 -28.10
N LEU A 72 5.55 7.48 -27.13
CA LEU A 72 4.19 7.98 -27.36
C LEU A 72 4.14 9.18 -28.33
N ALA A 73 5.25 9.89 -28.52
CA ALA A 73 5.32 11.01 -29.47
C ALA A 73 5.37 10.55 -30.94
N SER A 74 5.75 9.29 -31.21
CA SER A 74 5.93 8.73 -32.56
C SER A 74 4.83 7.79 -33.03
N VAL A 75 3.93 7.37 -32.13
CA VAL A 75 2.92 6.31 -32.39
C VAL A 75 1.49 6.82 -32.26
N GLN A 76 0.54 6.12 -32.90
CA GLN A 76 -0.88 6.50 -32.87
C GLN A 76 -1.78 5.48 -32.13
N ASN A 77 -1.31 4.25 -31.97
CA ASN A 77 -2.08 3.17 -31.32
C ASN A 77 -1.20 2.30 -30.43
N ILE A 78 -1.83 1.42 -29.66
CA ILE A 78 -1.15 0.63 -28.64
C ILE A 78 -0.26 -0.46 -29.22
N ASP A 79 -0.61 -0.97 -30.41
CA ASP A 79 0.17 -1.99 -31.11
C ASP A 79 1.49 -1.40 -31.63
N GLU A 80 1.46 -0.21 -32.24
CA GLU A 80 2.65 0.53 -32.66
C GLU A 80 3.58 0.83 -31.48
N LEU A 81 3.03 1.25 -30.34
CA LEU A 81 3.79 1.48 -29.11
C LEU A 81 4.48 0.21 -28.62
N ALA A 82 3.75 -0.92 -28.64
CA ALA A 82 4.27 -2.21 -28.21
C ALA A 82 5.41 -2.67 -29.13
N ASP A 83 5.26 -2.51 -30.44
CA ASP A 83 6.30 -2.84 -31.43
C ASP A 83 7.55 -1.96 -31.27
N GLU A 84 7.38 -0.65 -31.09
CA GLU A 84 8.50 0.29 -30.89
C GLU A 84 9.31 -0.03 -29.64
N MET A 85 8.63 -0.41 -28.55
CA MET A 85 9.26 -0.72 -27.27
C MET A 85 9.61 -2.20 -27.08
N GLY A 86 9.29 -3.07 -28.04
CA GLY A 86 9.49 -4.52 -27.93
C GLY A 86 8.67 -5.17 -26.81
N LEU A 87 7.48 -4.63 -26.53
CA LEU A 87 6.53 -5.08 -25.51
C LEU A 87 5.40 -5.89 -26.15
N ALA A 88 4.54 -6.47 -25.30
CA ALA A 88 3.34 -7.17 -25.73
C ALA A 88 2.08 -6.46 -25.21
N VAL A 89 1.08 -6.30 -26.08
CA VAL A 89 -0.25 -5.81 -25.68
C VAL A 89 -0.97 -6.92 -24.92
N MET A 90 -1.64 -6.55 -23.83
CA MET A 90 -2.42 -7.47 -22.99
C MET A 90 -3.87 -7.00 -22.86
N ASP A 91 -4.80 -7.91 -23.08
CA ASP A 91 -6.23 -7.62 -22.93
C ASP A 91 -6.69 -7.76 -21.47
N ALA A 92 -7.46 -6.78 -21.01
CA ALA A 92 -8.11 -6.78 -19.71
C ALA A 92 -9.62 -6.58 -19.87
N ASN A 93 -10.39 -7.66 -19.69
CA ASN A 93 -11.84 -7.64 -19.84
C ASN A 93 -12.54 -7.45 -18.49
N ASN A 94 -13.72 -6.82 -18.52
CA ASN A 94 -14.62 -6.65 -17.37
C ASN A 94 -13.97 -5.94 -16.17
N VAL A 95 -13.13 -4.93 -16.44
CA VAL A 95 -12.55 -4.04 -15.42
C VAL A 95 -13.52 -2.91 -15.15
N ASN A 96 -13.88 -2.70 -13.88
CA ASN A 96 -14.72 -1.59 -13.44
C ASN A 96 -14.11 -0.92 -12.21
N PHE A 97 -14.67 0.21 -11.77
CA PHE A 97 -14.12 0.97 -10.65
C PHE A 97 -14.11 0.22 -9.31
N ALA A 98 -14.95 -0.82 -9.14
CA ALA A 98 -14.95 -1.67 -7.97
C ALA A 98 -13.93 -2.84 -8.05
N SER A 99 -13.28 -3.01 -9.21
CA SER A 99 -12.21 -3.99 -9.37
C SER A 99 -11.00 -3.62 -8.52
N VAL A 100 -10.41 -4.60 -7.85
CA VAL A 100 -9.18 -4.42 -7.05
C VAL A 100 -7.92 -4.78 -7.86
N SER A 101 -8.09 -5.53 -8.94
CA SER A 101 -7.00 -6.06 -9.76
C SER A 101 -7.38 -6.10 -11.23
N VAL A 102 -6.39 -5.93 -12.09
CA VAL A 102 -6.47 -6.09 -13.54
C VAL A 102 -6.05 -7.52 -13.90
N PRO A 103 -6.79 -8.25 -14.76
CA PRO A 103 -6.36 -9.54 -15.26
C PRO A 103 -4.92 -9.49 -15.78
N SER A 104 -4.10 -10.48 -15.45
CA SER A 104 -2.68 -10.59 -15.82
C SER A 104 -1.72 -9.55 -15.22
N ALA A 105 -2.19 -8.37 -14.79
CA ALA A 105 -1.35 -7.31 -14.20
C ALA A 105 -1.42 -7.22 -12.65
N GLY A 106 -2.41 -7.87 -12.02
CA GLY A 106 -2.52 -7.94 -10.56
C GLY A 106 -3.16 -6.69 -9.95
N ILE A 107 -2.80 -6.34 -8.71
CA ILE A 107 -3.44 -5.26 -7.94
C ILE A 107 -2.98 -3.90 -8.46
N GLU A 108 -3.81 -3.25 -9.29
CA GLU A 108 -3.46 -2.02 -10.02
C GLU A 108 -4.57 -0.96 -9.94
N PRO A 109 -4.89 -0.42 -8.75
CA PRO A 109 -6.01 0.51 -8.55
C PRO A 109 -5.86 1.82 -9.34
N ASN A 110 -4.63 2.32 -9.50
CA ASN A 110 -4.38 3.53 -10.29
C ASN A 110 -4.72 3.31 -11.77
N VAL A 111 -4.30 2.17 -12.33
CA VAL A 111 -4.58 1.80 -13.73
C VAL A 111 -6.09 1.64 -13.94
N ILE A 112 -6.78 0.98 -13.00
CA ILE A 112 -8.24 0.82 -13.01
C ILE A 112 -8.94 2.18 -12.97
N ALA A 113 -8.49 3.08 -12.10
CA ALA A 113 -9.04 4.42 -12.00
C ALA A 113 -8.84 5.20 -13.31
N THR A 114 -7.64 5.16 -13.91
CA THR A 114 -7.40 5.79 -15.22
C THR A 114 -8.28 5.20 -16.31
N ALA A 115 -8.42 3.87 -16.37
CA ALA A 115 -9.28 3.20 -17.35
C ALA A 115 -10.75 3.64 -17.24
N SER A 116 -11.23 3.92 -16.02
CA SER A 116 -12.62 4.33 -15.78
C SER A 116 -12.98 5.74 -16.27
N VAL A 117 -11.98 6.59 -16.56
CA VAL A 117 -12.19 7.99 -16.98
C VAL A 117 -11.61 8.30 -18.35
N LEU A 118 -10.84 7.39 -18.93
CA LEU A 118 -10.23 7.54 -20.24
C LEU A 118 -11.29 7.38 -21.35
N ALA A 119 -11.21 8.22 -22.39
CA ALA A 119 -12.09 8.09 -23.53
C ALA A 119 -11.79 6.80 -24.32
N PRO A 120 -12.81 6.15 -24.93
CA PRO A 120 -12.59 5.02 -25.83
C PRO A 120 -11.61 5.38 -26.96
N ASP A 121 -10.83 4.40 -27.39
CA ASP A 121 -9.84 4.50 -28.48
C ASP A 121 -8.73 5.56 -28.27
N GLN A 122 -8.60 6.12 -27.06
CA GLN A 122 -7.54 7.05 -26.70
C GLN A 122 -6.43 6.34 -25.92
N LEU A 123 -5.17 6.56 -26.32
CA LEU A 123 -4.01 6.17 -25.52
C LEU A 123 -3.90 7.03 -24.25
N SER A 124 -3.69 6.39 -23.11
CA SER A 124 -3.42 7.10 -21.86
C SER A 124 -2.00 7.67 -21.83
N PRO A 125 -1.74 8.71 -21.00
CA PRO A 125 -0.37 8.95 -20.55
C PRO A 125 0.15 7.74 -19.74
N PRO A 126 1.46 7.65 -19.50
CA PRO A 126 2.04 6.59 -18.67
C PRO A 126 1.48 6.65 -17.24
N VAL A 127 0.91 5.53 -16.78
CA VAL A 127 0.29 5.39 -15.46
C VAL A 127 1.23 4.60 -14.56
N GLN A 128 1.69 5.23 -13.48
CA GLN A 128 2.43 4.52 -12.44
C GLN A 128 1.47 3.63 -11.63
N GLY A 129 1.58 2.32 -11.86
CA GLY A 129 0.94 1.28 -11.07
C GLY A 129 1.82 0.79 -9.92
N ASN A 130 1.32 -0.23 -9.22
CA ASN A 130 1.99 -0.89 -8.11
C ASN A 130 3.12 -1.81 -8.58
N ASN A 131 2.90 -2.54 -9.67
CA ASN A 131 3.87 -3.52 -10.19
C ASN A 131 4.67 -3.00 -11.39
N GLY A 132 4.22 -1.93 -12.04
CA GLY A 132 4.86 -1.38 -13.24
C GLY A 132 4.27 -0.05 -13.68
N VAL A 133 4.76 0.46 -14.80
CA VAL A 133 4.18 1.61 -15.51
C VAL A 133 3.44 1.09 -16.73
N TYR A 134 2.24 1.60 -16.96
CA TYR A 134 1.33 1.10 -17.99
C TYR A 134 0.87 2.24 -18.90
N VAL A 135 0.72 1.95 -20.18
CA VAL A 135 -0.10 2.74 -21.11
C VAL A 135 -1.29 1.87 -21.47
N ILE A 136 -2.49 2.45 -21.42
CA ILE A 136 -3.74 1.73 -21.67
C ILE A 136 -4.54 2.43 -22.77
N VAL A 137 -5.41 1.65 -23.43
CA VAL A 137 -6.45 2.14 -24.34
C VAL A 137 -7.76 1.45 -23.96
N VAL A 138 -8.86 2.20 -23.95
CA VAL A 138 -10.19 1.64 -23.69
C VAL A 138 -10.78 1.18 -25.01
N VAL A 139 -10.91 -0.14 -25.19
CA VAL A 139 -11.43 -0.75 -26.44
C VAL A 139 -12.97 -0.72 -26.47
N ASN A 140 -13.61 -0.91 -25.32
CA ASN A 140 -15.07 -0.94 -25.22
C ASN A 140 -15.53 -0.52 -23.82
N VAL A 141 -16.66 0.20 -23.75
CA VAL A 141 -17.31 0.60 -22.50
C VAL A 141 -18.70 -0.01 -22.48
N ILE A 142 -19.02 -0.69 -21.38
CA ILE A 142 -20.36 -1.19 -21.10
C ILE A 142 -20.93 -0.32 -19.99
N ASP A 143 -21.93 0.49 -20.32
CA ASP A 143 -22.59 1.33 -19.33
C ASP A 143 -23.29 0.44 -18.29
N PRO A 144 -23.04 0.67 -16.99
CA PRO A 144 -23.75 -0.06 -15.95
C PRO A 144 -25.24 0.32 -15.98
N GLU A 145 -26.10 -0.63 -15.62
CA GLU A 145 -27.51 -0.30 -15.40
C GLU A 145 -27.66 0.77 -14.31
N GLU A 146 -28.65 1.66 -14.49
CA GLU A 146 -28.90 2.78 -13.61
C GLU A 146 -29.08 2.27 -12.18
N THR A 147 -28.11 2.56 -11.32
CA THR A 147 -28.10 2.02 -9.97
C THR A 147 -29.02 2.87 -9.09
N GLU A 148 -29.90 2.22 -8.33
CA GLU A 148 -30.83 2.96 -7.48
C GLU A 148 -30.11 3.78 -6.40
N LEU A 149 -30.06 5.10 -6.60
CA LEU A 149 -29.37 6.08 -5.75
C LEU A 149 -29.72 5.96 -4.26
N ALA A 150 -30.95 5.54 -3.93
CA ALA A 150 -31.38 5.35 -2.55
C ALA A 150 -30.61 4.23 -1.83
N SER A 151 -30.37 3.12 -2.52
CA SER A 151 -29.62 1.98 -1.97
C SER A 151 -28.16 2.34 -1.69
N GLN A 152 -27.53 3.09 -2.59
CA GLN A 152 -26.14 3.55 -2.44
C GLN A 152 -25.99 4.55 -1.30
N LYS A 153 -26.92 5.53 -1.19
CA LYS A 153 -26.94 6.48 -0.07
C LYS A 153 -27.08 5.77 1.28
N SER A 154 -27.99 4.79 1.37
CA SER A 154 -28.17 4.00 2.59
C SER A 154 -26.89 3.23 2.97
N ARG A 155 -26.27 2.55 2.00
CA ARG A 155 -25.00 1.84 2.21
C ARG A 155 -23.87 2.77 2.68
N MET A 156 -23.72 3.93 2.04
CA MET A 156 -22.72 4.92 2.43
C MET A 156 -22.98 5.47 3.85
N ALA A 157 -24.25 5.74 4.19
CA ALA A 157 -24.62 6.20 5.53
C ALA A 157 -24.26 5.15 6.60
N SER A 158 -24.61 3.88 6.38
CA SER A 158 -24.26 2.79 7.31
C SER A 158 -22.74 2.61 7.47
N LEU A 159 -21.97 2.73 6.37
CA LEU A 159 -20.51 2.67 6.44
C LEU A 159 -19.95 3.81 7.30
N ARG A 160 -20.42 5.04 7.08
CA ARG A 160 -20.00 6.22 7.86
C ARG A 160 -20.39 6.11 9.33
N GLU A 161 -21.59 5.60 9.63
CA GLU A 161 -22.04 5.37 11.01
C GLU A 161 -21.14 4.34 11.72
N SER A 162 -20.76 3.26 11.05
CA SER A 162 -19.84 2.26 11.62
C SER A 162 -18.44 2.82 11.89
N GLN A 163 -17.95 3.72 11.04
CA GLN A 163 -16.64 4.35 11.17
C GLN A 163 -16.62 5.42 12.28
N ALA A 164 -17.72 6.15 12.46
CA ALA A 164 -17.81 7.28 13.37
C ALA A 164 -17.41 6.92 14.82
N ASN A 165 -17.83 5.75 15.31
CA ASN A 165 -17.47 5.30 16.66
C ASN A 165 -15.96 5.02 16.80
N TYR A 166 -15.35 4.39 15.80
CA TYR A 166 -13.93 4.09 15.80
C TYR A 166 -13.09 5.37 15.68
N GLU A 167 -13.47 6.26 14.76
CA GLU A 167 -12.78 7.55 14.56
C GLU A 167 -12.91 8.46 15.79
N ALA A 168 -14.09 8.52 16.40
CA ALA A 168 -14.27 9.28 17.65
C ALA A 168 -13.41 8.71 18.79
N TYR A 169 -13.34 7.39 18.92
CA TYR A 169 -12.47 6.74 19.90
C TYR A 169 -11.00 7.04 19.63
N GLN A 170 -10.54 6.92 18.38
CA GLN A 170 -9.16 7.21 17.99
C GLN A 170 -8.81 8.68 18.26
N ALA A 171 -9.71 9.62 17.91
CA ALA A 171 -9.51 11.03 18.19
C ALA A 171 -9.39 11.34 19.69
N LEU A 172 -10.22 10.69 20.52
CA LEU A 172 -10.12 10.79 21.98
C LEU A 172 -8.81 10.17 22.49
N GLN A 173 -8.37 9.06 21.89
CA GLN A 173 -7.12 8.39 22.23
C GLN A 173 -5.91 9.27 21.91
N ASP A 174 -5.89 9.90 20.74
CA ASP A 174 -4.81 10.77 20.27
C ASP A 174 -4.77 12.09 21.05
N ALA A 175 -5.93 12.63 21.44
CA ALA A 175 -6.03 13.83 22.28
C ALA A 175 -5.67 13.55 23.75
N ALA A 176 -5.76 12.30 24.20
CA ALA A 176 -5.41 11.92 25.56
C ALA A 176 -3.88 11.74 25.71
N ASN A 177 -3.32 12.22 26.81
CA ASN A 177 -1.92 11.94 27.15
C ASN A 177 -1.78 10.52 27.72
N ILE A 178 -1.81 9.52 26.85
CA ILE A 178 -1.72 8.11 27.24
C ILE A 178 -0.26 7.73 27.51
N GLN A 179 -0.01 7.26 28.74
CA GLN A 179 1.23 6.60 29.14
C GLN A 179 1.05 5.08 29.06
N ASP A 180 1.87 4.44 28.24
CA ASP A 180 1.88 2.98 28.14
C ASP A 180 2.63 2.37 29.32
N ASN A 181 1.90 1.74 30.24
CA ASN A 181 2.48 1.04 31.39
C ASN A 181 2.42 -0.50 31.21
N ARG A 182 2.17 -1.02 30.00
CA ARG A 182 2.04 -2.47 29.77
C ARG A 182 3.30 -3.23 30.17
N GLY A 183 4.47 -2.65 29.97
CA GLY A 183 5.76 -3.21 30.42
C GLY A 183 5.85 -3.45 31.94
N LYS A 184 5.07 -2.72 32.77
CA LYS A 184 5.03 -2.90 34.23
C LYS A 184 4.12 -4.04 34.69
N PHE A 185 3.23 -4.52 33.81
CA PHE A 185 2.27 -5.57 34.13
C PHE A 185 2.78 -6.98 33.76
N PHE A 186 3.71 -7.07 32.80
CA PHE A 186 4.35 -8.32 32.41
C PHE A 186 5.50 -8.69 33.34
#